data_AF-A0A1W1VU89-F1
#
_entry.id   AF-A0A1W1VU89-F1
#
_cell.length_a   1.000
_cell.length_b   1.000
_cell.length_c   1.000
_cell.angle_alpha   90.00
_cell.angle_beta   90.00
_cell.angle_gamma   90.00
#
_symmetry.space_group_name_H-M   'P 1'
#
loop_
_entity.id
_entity.type
_entity.pdbx_description
1 polymer ?
#
loop_
_entity_poly.entity_id
_entity_poly.type
_entity_poly.pdbx_seq_one_letter_code
_entity_poly.pdbx_strand_id
1 'polypeptide(L)'
;MKDVLVTTPVQLFYWLDRGEVVMADAPLFKVLFWRSQGRYHMVVQPGFATALEVTTPERRDVERMFKFWSDRVEFFVSLGARVGSEPAPWWKKAVGRLWWKLMGV
;
A
#
# COMPACT_ATOMS: atom_id res chain seq x y z
N MET A 1 -18.01 0.87 2.17
CA MET A 1 -17.09 1.44 3.19
C MET A 1 -16.55 2.75 2.64
N LYS A 2 -16.19 3.73 3.48
CA LYS A 2 -15.57 4.99 3.01
C LYS A 2 -14.06 4.75 2.84
N ASP A 3 -13.60 4.67 1.60
CA ASP A 3 -12.16 4.72 1.31
C ASP A 3 -11.69 6.17 1.49
N VAL A 4 -10.55 6.33 2.16
CA VAL A 4 -9.97 7.66 2.41
C VAL A 4 -8.85 7.91 1.41
N LEU A 5 -9.00 8.95 0.59
CA LEU A 5 -7.96 9.40 -0.34
C LEU A 5 -6.77 9.99 0.44
N VAL A 6 -5.57 9.56 0.08
CA VAL A 6 -4.29 10.01 0.63
C VAL A 6 -3.59 10.85 -0.44
N THR A 7 -3.52 12.17 -0.21
CA THR A 7 -2.96 13.12 -1.19
C THR A 7 -1.63 13.72 -0.73
N THR A 8 -1.23 13.52 0.53
CA THR A 8 -0.01 14.11 1.09
C THR A 8 0.83 13.09 1.84
N PRO A 9 2.17 13.27 1.91
CA PRO A 9 3.04 12.42 2.73
C PRO A 9 2.63 12.40 4.21
N VAL A 10 2.13 13.52 4.73
CA VAL A 10 1.66 13.60 6.12
C VAL A 10 0.49 12.64 6.36
N GLN A 11 -0.49 12.61 5.45
CA GLN A 11 -1.59 11.65 5.53
C GLN A 11 -1.11 10.21 5.36
N LEU A 12 -0.17 9.96 4.43
CA LEU A 12 0.43 8.63 4.26
C LEU A 12 1.01 8.14 5.59
N PHE A 13 1.92 8.91 6.21
CA PHE A 13 2.55 8.49 7.46
C PHE A 13 1.57 8.39 8.63
N TYR A 14 0.55 9.25 8.68
CA TYR A 14 -0.53 9.14 9.66
C TYR A 14 -1.20 7.76 9.63
N TRP A 15 -1.46 7.23 8.44
CA TRP A 15 -2.07 5.89 8.28
C TRP A 15 -1.07 4.77 8.53
N LEU A 16 0.15 4.87 7.99
CA LEU A 16 1.19 3.86 8.17
C LEU A 16 1.58 3.68 9.64
N ASP A 17 1.68 4.77 10.41
CA ASP A 17 2.01 4.73 11.84
C ASP A 17 0.93 4.03 12.68
N ARG A 18 -0.30 3.95 12.17
CA ARG A 18 -1.42 3.21 12.78
C ARG A 18 -1.47 1.73 12.36
N GLY A 19 -0.52 1.28 11.53
CA GLY A 19 -0.49 -0.07 10.99
C GLY A 19 -1.51 -0.33 9.88
N GLU A 20 -2.08 0.73 9.30
CA GLU A 20 -2.97 0.62 8.15
C GLU A 20 -2.16 0.52 6.86
N VAL A 21 -2.78 -0.05 5.82
CA VAL A 21 -2.17 -0.17 4.49
C VAL A 21 -2.71 0.93 3.60
N VAL A 22 -1.79 1.64 2.95
CA VAL A 22 -2.11 2.60 1.89
C VAL A 22 -1.85 1.93 0.55
N MET A 23 -2.78 2.03 -0.38
CA MET A 23 -2.71 1.32 -1.66
C MET A 23 -3.18 2.19 -2.81
N ALA A 24 -2.61 1.98 -3.98
CA ALA A 24 -3.12 2.51 -5.23
C ALA A 24 -3.38 1.34 -6.19
N ASP A 25 -4.54 1.37 -6.85
CA ASP A 25 -4.89 0.43 -7.89
C ASP A 25 -4.82 1.13 -9.24
N ALA A 26 -3.82 0.75 -10.05
CA ALA A 26 -3.68 1.22 -11.41
C ALA A 26 -3.90 0.06 -12.39
N PRO A 27 -4.34 0.32 -13.63
CA PRO A 27 -4.70 -0.74 -14.59
C PRO A 27 -3.60 -1.79 -14.82
N LEU A 28 -2.33 -1.41 -14.69
CA LEU A 28 -1.19 -2.27 -15.00
C LEU A 28 -0.34 -2.65 -13.79
N PHE A 29 -0.56 -2.02 -12.63
CA PHE A 29 0.21 -2.28 -11.44
C PHE A 29 -0.53 -1.83 -10.17
N LYS A 30 -0.17 -2.42 -9.04
CA LYS A 30 -0.61 -1.98 -7.72
C LYS A 30 0.58 -1.46 -6.95
N VAL A 31 0.37 -0.39 -6.19
CA VAL A 31 1.36 0.12 -5.25
C VAL A 31 0.79 -0.03 -3.84
N LEU A 32 1.56 -0.59 -2.92
CA LEU A 32 1.18 -0.73 -1.53
C LEU A 32 2.28 -0.15 -0.64
N PHE A 33 1.87 0.56 0.40
CA PHE A 33 2.71 1.01 1.50
C PHE A 33 2.17 0.46 2.82
N TRP A 34 3.05 -0.04 3.67
CA TRP A 34 2.72 -0.42 5.03
C TRP A 34 3.92 -0.22 5.96
N ARG A 35 3.67 -0.23 7.26
CA ARG A 35 4.71 -0.21 8.29
C ARG A 35 4.60 -1.46 9.17
N SER A 36 5.72 -2.14 9.40
CA SER A 36 5.81 -3.30 10.28
C SER A 36 7.16 -3.31 10.97
N GLN A 37 7.20 -3.72 12.25
CA GLN A 37 8.46 -3.86 13.02
C GLN A 37 9.37 -2.62 12.93
N GLY A 38 8.76 -1.42 12.95
CA GLY A 38 9.48 -0.14 12.87
C GLY A 38 9.97 0.25 11.48
N ARG A 39 9.89 -0.64 10.47
CA ARG A 39 10.31 -0.40 9.09
C ARG A 39 9.13 -0.10 8.18
N TYR A 40 9.39 0.68 7.14
CA TYR A 40 8.44 0.89 6.07
C TYR A 40 8.71 -0.09 4.96
N HIS A 41 7.64 -0.48 4.31
CA HIS A 41 7.73 -1.34 3.17
C HIS A 41 6.84 -0.82 2.06
N MET A 42 7.30 -1.05 0.84
CA MET A 42 6.57 -0.74 -0.37
C MET A 42 6.63 -1.94 -1.30
N VAL A 43 5.49 -2.28 -1.89
CA VAL A 43 5.40 -3.25 -2.98
C VAL A 43 4.81 -2.56 -4.19
N VAL A 44 5.50 -2.67 -5.32
CA VAL A 44 4.93 -2.39 -6.64
C VAL A 44 4.73 -3.73 -7.32
N GLN A 45 3.48 -4.15 -7.51
CA GLN A 45 3.12 -5.40 -8.16
C GLN A 45 2.59 -5.09 -9.56
N PRO A 46 3.37 -5.34 -10.63
CA PRO A 46 2.86 -5.28 -12.00
C PRO A 46 1.86 -6.42 -12.25
N GLY A 47 0.89 -6.24 -13.14
CA GLY A 47 -0.09 -7.29 -13.47
C GLY A 47 0.51 -8.53 -14.15
N PHE A 48 1.69 -8.40 -14.75
CA PHE A 48 2.31 -9.38 -15.65
C PHE A 48 3.77 -9.70 -15.30
N ALA A 49 4.30 -9.16 -14.19
CA ALA A 49 5.68 -9.35 -13.78
C ALA A 49 5.82 -9.54 -12.27
N THR A 50 7.03 -9.90 -11.83
CA THR A 50 7.36 -10.06 -10.41
C THR A 50 7.20 -8.74 -9.66
N ALA A 51 6.66 -8.78 -8.43
CA ALA A 51 6.61 -7.61 -7.56
C ALA A 51 8.01 -7.09 -7.25
N LEU A 52 8.16 -5.77 -7.27
CA LEU A 52 9.29 -5.08 -6.68
C LEU A 52 8.94 -4.75 -5.22
N GLU A 53 9.67 -5.32 -4.28
CA GLU A 53 9.54 -5.03 -2.85
C GLU A 53 10.74 -4.23 -2.36
N VAL A 54 10.46 -3.11 -1.68
CA VAL A 54 11.45 -2.24 -1.08
C VAL A 54 11.14 -2.12 0.41
N THR A 55 12.13 -2.39 1.26
CA THR A 55 12.01 -2.25 2.72
C THR A 55 13.06 -1.27 3.22
N THR A 56 12.63 -0.18 3.86
CA THR A 56 13.51 0.89 4.35
C THR A 56 13.12 1.35 5.76
N PRO A 57 14.08 1.63 6.65
CA PRO A 57 13.77 2.32 7.90
C PRO A 57 13.51 3.82 7.69
N GLU A 58 13.93 4.38 6.55
CA GLU A 58 13.97 5.82 6.31
C GLU A 58 12.63 6.37 5.79
N ARG A 59 12.00 7.27 6.56
CA ARG A 59 10.79 7.99 6.11
C ARG A 59 11.00 8.73 4.80
N ARG A 60 12.19 9.33 4.61
CA ARG A 60 12.52 10.12 3.41
C ARG A 60 12.45 9.31 2.12
N ASP A 61 12.79 8.03 2.16
CA ASP A 61 12.71 7.15 0.99
C ASP A 61 11.25 6.90 0.62
N VAL A 62 10.42 6.56 1.59
CA VAL A 62 8.97 6.35 1.41
C VAL A 62 8.31 7.61 0.88
N GLU A 63 8.65 8.78 1.42
CA GLU A 63 8.12 10.06 0.95
C GLU A 63 8.47 10.32 -0.52
N ARG A 64 9.72 10.08 -0.92
CA ARG A 64 10.15 10.21 -2.32
C ARG A 64 9.36 9.27 -3.23
N MET A 65 9.18 8.02 -2.82
CA MET A 65 8.42 7.04 -3.60
C MET A 65 6.94 7.42 -3.70
N PHE A 66 6.33 7.84 -2.60
CA PHE A 66 4.96 8.29 -2.59
C PHE A 66 4.76 9.48 -3.52
N LYS A 67 5.62 10.50 -3.46
CA LYS A 67 5.55 11.66 -4.37
C LYS A 67 5.70 11.23 -5.82
N PHE A 68 6.67 10.37 -6.13
CA PHE A 68 6.85 9.83 -7.48
C PHE A 68 5.59 9.15 -8.03
N TRP A 69 4.90 8.38 -7.19
CA TRP A 69 3.69 7.67 -7.63
C TRP A 69 2.42 8.53 -7.58
N SER A 70 2.33 9.53 -6.70
CA SER A 70 1.12 10.35 -6.52
C SER A 70 0.76 11.16 -7.77
N ASP A 71 1.72 11.42 -8.64
CA ASP A 71 1.47 12.06 -9.94
C ASP A 71 0.80 11.11 -10.96
N ARG A 72 0.78 9.81 -10.68
CA ARG A 72 0.40 8.75 -11.62
C ARG A 72 -0.82 7.97 -11.17
N VAL A 73 -1.03 7.86 -9.86
CA VAL A 73 -2.05 7.01 -9.27
C VAL A 73 -2.63 7.65 -8.01
N GLU A 74 -3.90 7.35 -7.74
CA GLU A 74 -4.56 7.77 -6.50
C GLU A 74 -4.37 6.73 -5.41
N PHE A 75 -4.00 7.21 -4.22
CA PHE A 75 -3.78 6.37 -3.05
C PHE A 75 -4.98 6.39 -2.12
N PHE A 76 -5.37 5.23 -1.64
CA PHE A 76 -6.50 5.03 -0.75
C PHE A 76 -6.10 4.19 0.45
N VAL A 77 -6.81 4.40 1.56
CA VAL A 77 -6.76 3.54 2.73
C VAL A 77 -8.10 2.84 2.88
N SER A 78 -8.06 1.50 2.89
CA SER A 78 -9.20 0.70 3.30
C SER A 78 -9.12 0.52 4.82
N LEU A 79 -9.95 1.27 5.56
CA LEU A 79 -9.96 1.27 7.01
C LEU A 79 -10.13 -0.16 7.57
N GLY A 80 -9.19 -0.60 8.42
CA GLY A 80 -9.22 -1.92 9.06
C GLY A 80 -8.50 -3.01 8.26
N ALA A 81 -7.95 -2.71 7.08
CA ALA A 81 -7.04 -3.59 6.36
C ALA A 81 -5.66 -3.56 7.04
N ARG A 82 -5.49 -4.39 8.07
CA ARG A 82 -4.21 -4.57 8.76
C ARG A 82 -3.40 -5.70 8.13
N VAL A 83 -2.07 -5.54 8.15
CA VAL A 83 -1.14 -6.60 7.77
C VAL A 83 -1.25 -7.75 8.77
N GLY A 84 -1.89 -8.84 8.36
CA GLY A 84 -1.97 -10.07 9.16
C GLY A 84 -0.61 -10.76 9.19
N SER A 85 -0.19 -11.20 10.37
CA SER A 85 1.12 -11.76 10.72
C SER A 85 1.39 -13.20 10.22
N GLU A 86 0.95 -13.57 9.01
CA GLU A 86 1.04 -14.95 8.51
C GLU A 86 2.02 -15.15 7.33
N PRO A 87 2.57 -16.36 7.15
CA PRO A 87 3.74 -16.65 6.30
C PRO A 87 3.47 -16.73 4.79
N ALA A 88 2.25 -16.46 4.33
CA ALA A 88 2.04 -16.16 2.91
C ALA A 88 2.58 -14.75 2.62
N PRO A 89 3.06 -14.42 1.40
CA PRO A 89 3.37 -13.03 1.07
C PRO A 89 2.10 -12.20 1.32
N TRP A 90 2.07 -11.48 2.45
CA TRP A 90 0.85 -10.89 3.02
C TRP A 90 0.21 -9.89 2.06
N TRP A 91 1.02 -9.31 1.15
CA TRP A 91 0.56 -8.47 0.05
C TRP A 91 -0.34 -9.22 -0.94
N LYS A 92 -0.14 -10.53 -1.19
CA LYS A 92 -1.08 -11.33 -1.99
C LYS A 92 -2.45 -11.43 -1.33
N LYS A 93 -2.49 -11.52 0.01
CA LYS A 93 -3.73 -11.48 0.78
C LYS A 93 -4.35 -10.08 0.83
N ALA A 94 -3.54 -9.02 0.90
CA ALA A 94 -4.00 -7.63 0.89
C ALA A 94 -4.56 -7.23 -0.49
N VAL A 95 -3.82 -7.53 -1.56
CA VAL A 95 -4.23 -7.37 -2.95
C VAL A 95 -5.44 -8.25 -3.26
N GLY A 96 -5.46 -9.51 -2.80
CA GLY A 96 -6.59 -10.41 -2.97
C GLY A 96 -7.86 -9.93 -2.26
N ARG A 97 -7.74 -9.43 -1.02
CA ARG A 97 -8.86 -8.81 -0.29
C ARG A 97 -9.35 -7.53 -0.96
N LEU A 98 -8.45 -6.74 -1.55
CA LEU A 98 -8.84 -5.57 -2.33
C LEU A 98 -9.58 -5.96 -3.61
N TRP A 99 -9.06 -6.94 -4.35
CA TRP A 99 -9.69 -7.48 -5.56
C TRP A 99 -11.10 -8.03 -5.28
N TRP A 100 -11.26 -8.81 -4.20
CA TRP A 100 -12.57 -9.31 -3.77
C TRP A 100 -13.52 -8.17 -3.43
N LYS A 101 -13.06 -7.13 -2.73
CA LYS A 101 -13.90 -5.97 -2.38
C LYS A 101 -14.31 -5.11 -3.59
N LEU A 102 -13.44 -4.97 -4.60
CA LEU A 102 -13.73 -4.18 -5.80
C LEU A 102 -14.62 -4.93 -6.81
N MET A 103 -14.59 -6.26 -6.81
CA MET A 103 -15.40 -7.10 -7.70
C MET A 103 -16.81 -7.42 -7.16
N GLY A 104 -17.19 -6.91 -5.99
CA GLY A 104 -18.58 -6.94 -5.50
C GLY A 104 -19.16 -8.33 -5.24
N VAL A 105 -18.36 -9.27 -4.73
CA VAL A 105 -18.85 -10.53 -4.12
C VAL A 105 -18.82 -10.41 -2.60
#